data_AF-A0A357V756-F1
#
_entry.id   AF-A0A357V756-F1
#
_cell.length_a   1.000
_cell.length_b   1.000
_cell.length_c   1.000
_cell.angle_alpha   90.00
_cell.angle_beta   90.00
_cell.angle_gamma   90.00
#
_symmetry.space_group_name_H-M   'P 1'
#
loop_
_entity.id
_entity.type
_entity.pdbx_description
1 polymer ?
#
loop_
_entity_poly.entity_id
_entity_poly.type
_entity_poly.pdbx_seq_one_letter_code
_entity_poly.pdbx_strand_id
1 'polypeptide(L)'
;LHGLPFKVRFRRSRLYISALPPLAVGLFVGLLAGIMGVGGGFVMVPAMIYVLGMPTAVVVGTSLFQIIFVSANVTILQSATNQTVDIVLALILLIGGVLGAQFGARLGAKMQGEQLRGLLALIVLGVCAKLTYELVLQPADLFSIAEVARY
;
A
#
# COMPACT_ATOMS: atom_id res chain seq x y z
N LEU A 1 -4.71 6.89 25.29
CA LEU A 1 -5.46 5.95 24.42
C LEU A 1 -6.64 5.25 25.13
N HIS A 2 -7.15 5.76 26.26
CA HIS A 2 -8.07 5.03 27.14
C HIS A 2 -9.45 5.70 27.36
N GLY A 3 -9.92 6.58 26.46
CA GLY A 3 -11.14 7.36 26.75
C GLY A 3 -11.83 8.09 25.59
N LEU A 4 -12.06 7.46 24.42
CA LEU A 4 -12.86 8.07 23.35
C LEU A 4 -14.11 7.23 23.00
N PRO A 5 -15.25 7.88 22.66
CA PRO A 5 -16.54 7.24 22.42
C PRO A 5 -16.52 6.36 21.14
N PHE A 6 -17.49 5.45 21.00
CA PHE A 6 -17.58 4.38 19.98
C PHE A 6 -16.67 3.15 20.19
N LYS A 7 -16.82 2.47 21.33
CA LYS A 7 -16.28 1.12 21.55
C LYS A 7 -17.01 0.10 20.67
N VAL A 8 -16.33 -0.45 19.67
CA VAL A 8 -16.83 -1.59 18.88
C VAL A 8 -16.01 -2.82 19.25
N ARG A 9 -16.68 -3.89 19.68
CA ARG A 9 -16.01 -5.10 20.16
C ARG A 9 -15.59 -5.96 18.98
N PHE A 10 -14.35 -5.82 18.52
CA PHE A 10 -13.80 -6.73 17.50
C PHE A 10 -13.44 -8.09 18.13
N ARG A 11 -14.38 -9.04 18.06
CA ARG A 11 -14.27 -10.39 18.63
C ARG A 11 -13.06 -11.21 18.11
N ARG A 12 -12.55 -10.89 16.92
CA ARG A 12 -11.47 -11.64 16.24
C ARG A 12 -10.06 -11.12 16.53
N SER A 13 -9.88 -9.85 16.90
CA SER A 13 -8.55 -9.23 17.14
C SER A 13 -8.23 -8.99 18.62
N ARG A 14 -9.14 -9.35 19.55
CA ARG A 14 -9.04 -9.07 21.02
C ARG A 14 -8.60 -7.63 21.34
N LEU A 15 -8.97 -6.68 20.48
CA LEU A 15 -8.50 -5.31 20.57
C LEU A 15 -9.67 -4.40 20.96
N TYR A 16 -9.52 -3.69 22.08
CA TYR A 16 -10.49 -2.71 22.58
C TYR A 16 -10.12 -1.33 22.06
N ILE A 17 -10.42 -1.03 20.80
CA ILE A 17 -10.13 0.29 20.20
C ILE A 17 -11.42 0.86 19.59
N SER A 18 -11.60 2.18 19.75
CA SER A 18 -12.71 2.91 19.16
C SER A 18 -12.66 2.82 17.63
N ALA A 19 -13.79 2.98 16.91
CA ALA A 19 -13.77 2.93 15.43
C ALA A 19 -12.99 4.10 14.78
N LEU A 20 -12.70 5.15 15.56
CA LEU A 20 -12.10 6.41 15.10
C LEU A 20 -10.64 6.26 14.57
N PRO A 21 -9.70 5.61 15.28
CA PRO A 21 -8.31 5.48 14.83
C PRO A 21 -8.15 4.65 13.54
N PRO A 22 -8.80 3.48 13.35
CA PRO A 22 -8.76 2.77 12.07
C PRO A 22 -9.32 3.62 10.92
N LEU A 23 -10.36 4.40 11.18
CA LEU A 23 -10.99 5.25 10.16
C LEU A 23 -10.09 6.42 9.79
N ALA A 24 -9.45 7.08 10.76
CA ALA A 24 -8.48 8.16 10.52
C ALA A 24 -7.24 7.65 9.76
N VAL A 25 -6.69 6.49 10.15
CA VAL A 25 -5.56 5.86 9.44
C VAL A 25 -5.98 5.46 8.02
N GLY A 26 -7.15 4.87 7.85
CA GLY A 26 -7.68 4.50 6.52
C GLY A 26 -7.89 5.72 5.61
N LEU A 27 -8.41 6.84 6.15
CA LEU A 27 -8.57 8.09 5.42
C LEU A 27 -7.22 8.70 5.00
N PHE A 28 -6.28 8.76 5.94
CA PHE A 28 -4.95 9.31 5.70
C PHE A 28 -4.18 8.48 4.67
N VAL A 29 -4.16 7.15 4.84
CA VAL A 29 -3.49 6.24 3.91
C VAL A 29 -4.20 6.23 2.55
N GLY A 30 -5.54 6.33 2.51
CA GLY A 30 -6.30 6.45 1.27
C GLY A 30 -5.96 7.72 0.48
N LEU A 31 -5.80 8.86 1.16
CA LEU A 31 -5.36 10.10 0.54
C LEU A 31 -3.94 9.97 -0.04
N LEU A 32 -3.01 9.42 0.75
CA LEU A 32 -1.63 9.17 0.30
C LEU A 32 -1.57 8.21 -0.88
N ALA A 33 -2.37 7.13 -0.85
CA ALA A 33 -2.47 6.16 -1.93
C ALA A 33 -3.03 6.80 -3.22
N GLY A 34 -3.99 7.72 -3.09
CA GLY A 34 -4.52 8.47 -4.24
C GLY A 34 -3.48 9.39 -4.89
N ILE A 35 -2.67 10.08 -4.08
CA ILE A 35 -1.60 10.97 -4.57
C ILE A 35 -0.46 10.15 -5.20
N MET A 36 -0.04 9.06 -4.54
CA MET A 36 1.09 8.25 -5.00
C MET A 36 0.71 7.24 -6.10
N GLY A 37 -0.57 6.91 -6.28
CA GLY A 37 -1.03 5.87 -7.22
C GLY A 37 -0.61 4.43 -6.86
N VAL A 38 0.18 4.25 -5.80
CA VAL A 38 0.56 2.95 -5.24
C VAL A 38 -0.44 2.65 -4.14
N GLY A 39 -1.23 1.58 -4.25
CA GLY A 39 -2.44 1.28 -3.45
C GLY A 39 -2.32 1.17 -1.91
N GLY A 40 -1.47 1.95 -1.23
CA GLY A 40 -1.50 2.21 0.21
C GLY A 40 -1.00 1.09 1.12
N GLY A 41 -0.91 -0.14 0.62
CA GLY A 41 -0.65 -1.33 1.44
C GLY A 41 0.64 -1.33 2.23
N PHE A 42 1.72 -0.78 1.66
CA PHE A 42 3.03 -0.69 2.32
C PHE A 42 3.04 0.25 3.54
N VAL A 43 2.12 1.24 3.59
CA VAL A 43 1.92 2.13 4.75
C VAL A 43 0.85 1.57 5.69
N MET A 44 -0.23 1.03 5.13
CA MET A 44 -1.38 0.52 5.88
C MET A 44 -1.01 -0.63 6.82
N VAL A 45 -0.23 -1.59 6.33
CA VAL A 45 0.16 -2.79 7.10
C VAL A 45 0.97 -2.43 8.35
N PRO A 46 2.08 -1.66 8.27
CA PRO A 46 2.82 -1.25 9.46
C PRO A 46 1.99 -0.30 10.34
N ALA A 47 1.18 0.60 9.79
CA ALA A 47 0.33 1.47 10.60
C ALA A 47 -0.64 0.66 11.47
N MET A 48 -1.30 -0.36 10.92
CA MET A 48 -2.21 -1.21 11.70
C MET A 48 -1.50 -2.10 12.73
N ILE A 49 -0.29 -2.58 12.43
CA ILE A 49 0.48 -3.42 13.35
C ILE A 49 1.07 -2.58 14.49
N TYR A 50 1.71 -1.45 14.19
CA TYR A 50 2.47 -0.67 15.17
C TYR A 50 1.64 0.40 15.88
N VAL A 51 0.74 1.07 15.16
CA VAL A 51 -0.10 2.14 15.76
C VAL A 51 -1.31 1.55 16.44
N LEU A 52 -1.96 0.56 15.83
CA LEU A 52 -3.16 -0.07 16.39
C LEU A 52 -2.85 -1.33 17.21
N GLY A 53 -1.70 -2.00 17.03
CA GLY A 53 -1.39 -3.22 17.80
C GLY A 53 -2.22 -4.44 17.38
N MET A 54 -2.75 -4.45 16.15
CA MET A 54 -3.55 -5.58 15.67
C MET A 54 -2.68 -6.80 15.35
N PRO A 55 -3.19 -8.03 15.60
CA PRO A 55 -2.48 -9.25 15.22
C PRO A 55 -2.31 -9.33 13.70
N THR A 56 -1.09 -9.68 13.26
CA THR A 56 -0.68 -9.68 11.84
C THR A 56 -1.63 -10.46 10.93
N ALA A 57 -2.15 -11.60 11.38
CA ALA A 57 -3.09 -12.42 10.60
C ALA A 57 -4.39 -11.67 10.23
N VAL A 58 -4.89 -10.79 11.11
CA VAL A 58 -6.12 -10.01 10.85
C VAL A 58 -5.80 -8.78 9.99
N VAL A 59 -4.63 -8.18 10.18
CA VAL A 59 -4.17 -7.01 9.41
C VAL A 59 -4.02 -7.33 7.93
N VAL A 60 -3.47 -8.51 7.60
CA VAL A 60 -3.26 -8.90 6.19
C VAL A 60 -4.58 -8.98 5.43
N GLY A 61 -5.61 -9.63 5.98
CA GLY A 61 -6.91 -9.73 5.32
C GLY A 61 -7.66 -8.39 5.21
N THR A 62 -7.63 -7.59 6.28
CA THR A 62 -8.33 -6.29 6.32
C THR A 62 -7.69 -5.24 5.42
N SER A 63 -6.35 -5.17 5.39
CA SER A 63 -5.62 -4.32 4.44
C SER A 63 -5.89 -4.74 3.01
N LEU A 64 -5.82 -6.04 2.68
CA LEU A 64 -6.03 -6.49 1.30
C LEU A 64 -7.42 -6.11 0.76
N PHE A 65 -8.46 -6.30 1.59
CA PHE A 65 -9.81 -5.87 1.23
C PHE A 65 -9.86 -4.36 0.97
N GLN A 66 -9.34 -3.54 1.88
CA GLN A 66 -9.32 -2.09 1.73
C GLN A 66 -8.50 -1.61 0.52
N ILE A 67 -7.34 -2.22 0.26
CA ILE A 67 -6.47 -1.92 -0.88
C ILE A 67 -7.19 -2.14 -2.20
N ILE A 68 -7.99 -3.20 -2.33
CA ILE A 68 -8.77 -3.47 -3.55
C ILE A 68 -9.72 -2.31 -3.85
N PHE A 69 -10.51 -1.85 -2.87
CA PHE A 69 -11.45 -0.75 -3.08
C PHE A 69 -10.76 0.58 -3.36
N VAL A 70 -9.71 0.89 -2.61
CA VAL A 70 -8.95 2.14 -2.82
C VAL A 70 -8.26 2.14 -4.17
N SER A 71 -7.54 1.07 -4.51
CA SER A 71 -6.81 0.98 -5.78
C SER A 71 -7.78 0.99 -6.96
N ALA A 72 -8.91 0.27 -6.89
CA ALA A 72 -9.91 0.29 -7.95
C ALA A 72 -10.48 1.71 -8.18
N ASN A 73 -10.83 2.43 -7.11
CA ASN A 73 -11.31 3.81 -7.23
C ASN A 73 -10.24 4.74 -7.81
N VAL A 74 -9.03 4.69 -7.28
CA VAL A 74 -7.90 5.52 -7.73
C VAL A 74 -7.58 5.25 -9.20
N THR A 75 -7.51 3.99 -9.61
CA THR A 75 -7.27 3.59 -11.00
C THR A 75 -8.39 4.07 -11.93
N ILE A 76 -9.66 3.97 -11.55
CA ILE A 76 -10.78 4.46 -12.37
C ILE A 76 -10.69 5.98 -12.55
N LEU A 77 -10.46 6.71 -11.45
CA LEU A 77 -10.36 8.18 -11.47
C LEU A 77 -9.18 8.66 -12.31
N GLN A 78 -8.01 8.02 -12.17
CA GLN A 78 -6.81 8.35 -12.93
C GLN A 78 -6.90 7.93 -14.39
N SER A 79 -7.51 6.79 -14.68
CA SER A 79 -7.77 6.34 -16.05
C SER A 79 -8.70 7.30 -16.81
N ALA A 80 -9.79 7.73 -16.15
CA ALA A 80 -10.72 8.69 -16.72
C ALA A 80 -10.08 10.07 -16.98
N THR A 81 -9.14 10.48 -16.12
CA THR A 81 -8.47 11.79 -16.23
C THR A 81 -7.34 11.78 -17.26
N ASN A 82 -6.53 10.73 -17.30
CA ASN A 82 -5.30 10.70 -18.10
C ASN A 82 -5.51 10.08 -19.50
N GLN A 83 -6.55 9.28 -19.73
CA GLN A 83 -6.90 8.62 -21.02
C GLN A 83 -5.75 7.86 -21.73
N THR A 84 -4.60 7.65 -21.07
CA THR A 84 -3.37 7.04 -21.61
C THR A 84 -3.14 5.64 -21.03
N VAL A 85 -4.22 4.89 -20.79
CA VAL A 85 -4.07 3.51 -20.27
C VAL A 85 -3.75 2.57 -21.42
N ASP A 86 -2.49 2.13 -21.48
CA ASP A 86 -2.09 1.02 -22.33
C ASP A 86 -2.61 -0.30 -21.74
N ILE A 87 -3.65 -0.84 -22.37
CA ILE A 87 -4.30 -2.09 -21.98
C ILE A 87 -3.34 -3.27 -22.08
N VAL A 88 -2.41 -3.26 -23.04
CA VAL A 88 -1.45 -4.36 -23.23
C VAL A 88 -0.47 -4.39 -22.07
N LEU A 89 0.11 -3.24 -21.73
CA LEU A 89 1.00 -3.11 -20.59
C LEU A 89 0.30 -3.48 -19.27
N ALA A 90 -0.95 -3.01 -19.09
CA ALA A 90 -1.76 -3.34 -17.93
C ALA A 90 -2.00 -4.85 -17.80
N LEU A 91 -2.26 -5.55 -18.90
CA LEU A 91 -2.47 -7.00 -18.90
C LEU A 91 -1.19 -7.77 -18.54
N ILE A 92 -0.04 -7.35 -19.08
CA ILE A 92 1.26 -7.95 -18.77
C ILE A 92 1.59 -7.77 -17.28
N LEU A 93 1.40 -6.55 -16.74
CA LEU A 93 1.58 -6.29 -15.31
C LEU A 93 0.60 -7.10 -14.45
N LEU A 94 -0.65 -7.26 -14.89
CA LEU A 94 -1.66 -8.03 -14.16
C LEU A 94 -1.22 -9.49 -14.06
N ILE A 95 -0.82 -10.12 -15.16
CA ILE A 95 -0.39 -11.52 -15.16
C ILE A 95 0.86 -11.70 -14.29
N GLY A 96 1.88 -10.87 -14.47
CA GLY A 96 3.10 -10.92 -13.66
C GLY A 96 2.83 -10.69 -12.18
N GLY A 97 1.99 -9.71 -11.86
CA GLY A 97 1.59 -9.37 -10.50
C GLY A 97 0.79 -10.47 -9.81
N VAL A 98 -0.19 -11.07 -10.51
CA VAL A 98 -1.00 -12.18 -9.96
C VAL A 98 -0.13 -13.40 -9.70
N LEU A 99 0.72 -13.80 -10.64
CA LEU A 99 1.63 -14.93 -10.47
C LEU A 99 2.62 -14.69 -9.31
N GLY A 100 3.22 -13.50 -9.27
CA GLY A 100 4.13 -13.11 -8.19
C GLY A 100 3.45 -13.07 -6.82
N ALA A 101 2.25 -12.49 -6.72
CA ALA A 101 1.49 -12.40 -5.48
C ALA A 101 1.05 -13.77 -4.97
N GLN A 102 0.60 -14.66 -5.86
CA GLN A 102 0.22 -16.03 -5.51
C GLN A 102 1.41 -16.81 -4.96
N PHE A 103 2.57 -16.71 -5.62
CA PHE A 103 3.80 -17.36 -5.17
C PHE A 103 4.29 -16.78 -3.83
N GLY A 104 4.30 -15.45 -3.70
CA GLY A 104 4.67 -14.75 -2.48
C GLY A 104 3.75 -15.09 -1.30
N ALA A 105 2.43 -15.14 -1.52
CA ALA A 105 1.47 -15.54 -0.49
C ALA A 105 1.67 -16.99 -0.04
N ARG A 106 1.96 -17.90 -0.97
CA ARG A 106 2.19 -19.32 -0.66
C ARG A 106 3.48 -19.55 0.10
N LEU A 107 4.53 -18.76 -0.21
CA LEU A 107 5.79 -18.78 0.54
C LEU A 107 5.61 -18.14 1.92
N GLY A 108 4.95 -16.98 1.99
CA GLY A 108 4.70 -16.25 3.23
C GLY A 108 3.80 -17.01 4.22
N ALA A 109 2.86 -17.82 3.73
CA ALA A 109 2.01 -18.67 4.57
C ALA A 109 2.78 -19.75 5.34
N LYS A 110 3.99 -20.11 4.89
CA LYS A 110 4.87 -21.07 5.58
C LYS A 110 5.78 -20.42 6.62
N MET A 111 5.83 -19.09 6.69
CA MET A 111 6.72 -18.34 7.57
C MET A 111 6.01 -17.97 8.87
N GLN A 112 6.77 -17.88 9.96
CA GLN A 112 6.22 -17.35 11.22
C GLN A 112 5.95 -15.84 11.08
N GLY A 113 4.93 -15.32 11.77
CA GLY A 113 4.51 -13.92 11.64
C GLY A 113 5.61 -12.89 11.96
N GLU A 114 6.62 -13.30 12.74
CA GLU A 114 7.80 -12.50 13.06
C GLU A 114 8.79 -12.44 11.89
N GLN A 115 9.02 -13.56 11.20
CA GLN A 115 9.83 -13.62 9.98
C GLN A 115 9.19 -12.81 8.85
N LEU A 116 7.86 -12.89 8.70
CA LEU A 116 7.13 -12.12 7.69
C LEU A 116 7.27 -10.61 7.94
N ARG A 117 7.22 -10.20 9.21
CA ARG A 117 7.42 -8.81 9.62
C ARG A 117 8.86 -8.35 9.34
N GLY A 118 9.85 -9.18 9.65
CA GLY A 118 11.25 -8.91 9.34
C GLY A 118 11.50 -8.75 7.84
N LEU A 119 10.92 -9.63 7.02
CA LEU A 119 11.02 -9.54 5.55
C LEU A 119 10.38 -8.26 5.01
N LEU A 120 9.18 -7.91 5.50
CA LEU A 120 8.50 -6.67 5.10
C LEU A 120 9.34 -5.45 5.47
N ALA A 121 9.90 -5.41 6.69
CA ALA A 121 10.77 -4.32 7.11
C ALA A 121 12.02 -4.20 6.21
N LEU A 122 12.63 -5.32 5.83
CA LEU A 122 13.80 -5.35 4.97
C LEU A 122 13.50 -4.85 3.56
N ILE A 123 12.35 -5.23 2.99
CA ILE A 123 11.88 -4.72 1.69
C ILE A 123 11.64 -3.22 1.75
N VAL A 124 10.93 -2.72 2.78
CA VAL A 124 10.64 -1.29 2.94
C VAL A 124 11.94 -0.49 3.09
N LEU A 125 12.89 -0.97 3.90
CA LEU A 125 14.20 -0.34 4.03
C LEU A 125 14.97 -0.32 2.72
N GLY A 126 14.91 -1.40 1.94
CA GLY A 126 15.50 -1.46 0.60
C GLY A 126 14.90 -0.42 -0.35
N VAL A 127 13.58 -0.25 -0.36
CA VAL A 127 12.90 0.78 -1.14
C VAL A 127 13.31 2.18 -0.70
N CYS A 128 13.37 2.43 0.62
CA CYS A 128 13.81 3.72 1.16
C CYS A 128 15.26 4.03 0.76
N ALA A 129 16.15 3.04 0.82
CA ALA A 129 17.53 3.17 0.39
C ALA A 129 17.64 3.45 -1.11
N LYS A 130 16.88 2.73 -1.95
CA LYS A 130 16.83 2.95 -3.41
C LYS A 130 16.35 4.36 -3.75
N LEU A 131 15.27 4.82 -3.11
CA LEU A 131 14.77 6.18 -3.29
C LEU A 131 15.83 7.20 -2.85
N THR A 132 16.45 7.01 -1.69
CA THR A 132 17.51 7.90 -1.21
C THR A 132 18.69 7.93 -2.18
N TYR A 133 19.07 6.78 -2.72
CA TYR A 133 20.14 6.66 -3.70
C TYR A 133 19.81 7.41 -5.00
N GLU A 134 18.58 7.28 -5.51
CA GLU A 134 18.10 8.07 -6.67
C GLU A 134 17.98 9.57 -6.40
N LEU A 135 17.76 9.96 -5.15
CA LEU A 135 17.76 11.38 -4.76
C LEU A 135 19.19 11.94 -4.60
N VAL A 136 20.16 11.11 -4.20
CA VAL A 136 21.54 11.54 -3.88
C VAL A 136 22.47 11.44 -5.09
N LEU A 137 22.29 10.44 -5.95
CA LEU A 137 23.06 10.30 -7.19
C LEU A 137 22.30 10.90 -8.35
N GLN A 138 23.05 11.55 -9.24
CA GLN A 138 22.54 12.35 -10.36
C GLN A 138 21.30 11.73 -11.03
N PRO A 139 20.25 12.53 -11.26
CA PRO A 139 19.13 12.11 -12.09
C PRO A 139 19.69 11.62 -13.43
N ALA A 140 19.34 10.39 -13.83
CA ALA A 140 19.75 9.85 -15.13
C ALA A 140 19.11 10.60 -16.32
N ASP A 141 18.08 11.43 -16.05
CA ASP A 141 17.43 12.27 -17.05
C ASP A 141 18.11 13.65 -17.12
N LEU A 142 19.13 13.72 -17.99
CA LEU A 142 19.49 14.97 -18.65
C LEU A 142 18.31 15.37 -19.56
N PHE A 143 17.67 16.50 -19.23
CA PHE A 143 16.66 17.23 -20.02
C PHE A 143 15.19 16.75 -19.95
N SER A 144 14.43 17.31 -19.00
CA SER A 144 13.03 17.70 -19.25
C SER A 144 12.99 19.21 -19.49
N ILE A 145 13.36 19.62 -20.69
CA ILE A 145 12.94 20.92 -21.23
C ILE A 145 11.84 20.62 -22.23
N ALA A 146 10.60 20.81 -21.76
CA ALA A 146 9.47 21.31 -22.52
C ALA A 146 9.54 21.09 -24.04
N GLU A 147 8.94 20.00 -24.53
CA GLU A 147 8.39 20.02 -25.88
C GLU A 147 7.05 20.78 -25.85
N VAL A 148 7.15 22.07 -25.52
CA VAL A 148 6.21 23.09 -25.97
C VAL A 148 6.61 23.42 -27.41
N ALA A 149 6.26 22.53 -28.33
CA ALA A 149 6.28 22.78 -29.77
C ALA A 149 4.96 22.19 -30.31
N ARG A 150 3.91 23.00 -30.52
CA ARG A 150 3.57 23.58 -31.84
C ARG A 150 3.85 22.55 -32.96
N TYR A 151 2.87 21.94 -33.62
CA TYR A 151 1.59 22.41 -34.18
C TYR A 151 0.54 21.30 -34.16
#